data_AF-A0A9P8BYE8-F1
#
_entry.id   AF-A0A9P8BYE8-F1
#
_cell.length_a   1.000
_cell.length_b   1.000
_cell.length_c   1.000
_cell.angle_alpha   90.00
_cell.angle_beta   90.00
_cell.angle_gamma   90.00
#
_symmetry.space_group_name_H-M   'P 1'
#
loop_
_entity.id
_entity.type
_entity.pdbx_description
1 polymer ?
#
loop_
_entity_poly.entity_id
_entity_poly.type
_entity_poly.pdbx_seq_one_letter_code
_entity_poly.pdbx_strand_id
1 'polypeptide(L)'
;MMPFIEPLRLSRTITRAVLSEEQAEGQGTRVRRSIGRPELQNCDPFLMLDEFLVDKNGGFPDHPHRGFETVTCMLQGQFRHEDFAGYSGVIGLGDVYTRTPTMFLDITMEPHKVVEQNLLFSYTGFICMLSGKTFLGEEEEQFVGEAHNTLTFSGSDGVKDTVLIETKEDAHSF
;
A
#
# COMPACT_ATOMS: atom_id res chain seq x y z
N MET A 1 37.44 -16.83 19.26
CA MET A 1 36.58 -16.29 18.20
C MET A 1 35.15 -16.40 18.70
N MET A 2 34.52 -15.30 19.09
CA MET A 2 33.09 -15.33 19.43
C MET A 2 32.31 -15.47 18.13
N PRO A 3 31.27 -16.33 18.06
CA PRO A 3 30.43 -16.41 16.87
C PRO A 3 29.80 -15.04 16.63
N PHE A 4 29.88 -14.56 15.40
CA PHE A 4 29.11 -13.42 14.94
C PHE A 4 27.66 -13.90 14.91
N ILE A 5 26.89 -13.56 15.94
CA ILE A 5 25.45 -13.82 15.95
C ILE A 5 24.88 -12.75 15.02
N GLU A 6 24.38 -13.16 13.86
CA GLU A 6 23.58 -12.25 13.03
C GLU A 6 22.45 -11.70 13.90
N PRO A 7 22.20 -10.37 13.92
CA PRO A 7 21.10 -9.84 14.69
C PRO A 7 19.82 -10.53 14.22
N LEU A 8 19.04 -11.07 15.16
CA LEU A 8 17.71 -11.59 14.85
C LEU A 8 16.94 -10.50 14.11
N ARG A 9 16.62 -10.73 12.84
CA ARG A 9 15.80 -9.82 12.03
C ARG A 9 14.35 -10.03 12.43
N LEU A 10 13.92 -9.28 13.42
CA LEU A 10 12.59 -9.41 14.00
C LEU A 10 11.58 -8.61 13.21
N SER A 11 10.73 -9.29 12.44
CA SER A 11 9.73 -8.66 11.56
C SER A 11 8.36 -8.65 12.22
N ARG A 12 7.62 -7.55 12.10
CA ARG A 12 6.18 -7.53 12.36
C ARG A 12 5.50 -8.62 11.53
N THR A 13 4.50 -9.26 12.11
CA THR A 13 3.78 -10.36 11.46
C THR A 13 2.62 -9.83 10.63
N ILE A 14 2.21 -10.60 9.62
CA ILE A 14 1.01 -10.28 8.84
C ILE A 14 -0.22 -10.72 9.64
N THR A 15 -1.13 -9.77 9.91
CA THR A 15 -2.36 -10.03 10.66
C THR A 15 -3.54 -10.34 9.75
N ARG A 16 -3.58 -9.75 8.55
CA ARG A 16 -4.59 -10.01 7.53
C ARG A 16 -3.99 -9.85 6.14
N ALA A 17 -4.54 -10.62 5.21
CA ALA A 17 -4.38 -10.43 3.77
C ALA A 17 -5.76 -10.35 3.15
N VAL A 18 -6.06 -9.25 2.47
CA VAL A 18 -7.35 -9.03 1.83
C VAL A 18 -7.11 -8.74 0.36
N LEU A 19 -7.67 -9.58 -0.50
CA LEU A 19 -7.68 -9.37 -1.94
C LEU A 19 -8.59 -8.20 -2.28
N SER A 20 -8.10 -7.23 -3.03
CA SER A 20 -8.90 -6.10 -3.51
C SER A 20 -9.93 -6.56 -4.54
N GLU A 21 -11.17 -6.05 -4.43
CA GLU A 21 -12.22 -6.32 -5.41
C GLU A 21 -12.49 -5.12 -6.30
N GLU A 22 -12.70 -5.40 -7.58
CA GLU A 22 -13.04 -4.39 -8.57
C GLU A 22 -14.51 -3.96 -8.43
N GLN A 23 -14.74 -2.66 -8.36
CA GLN A 23 -16.07 -2.05 -8.37
C GLN A 23 -16.09 -0.76 -9.19
N ALA A 24 -17.26 -0.42 -9.72
CA ALA A 24 -17.47 0.86 -10.38
C ALA A 24 -17.63 1.98 -9.35
N GLU A 25 -17.01 3.13 -9.61
CA GLU A 25 -17.11 4.34 -8.81
C GLU A 25 -17.17 5.56 -9.73
N GLY A 26 -17.73 6.67 -9.23
CA GLY A 26 -17.83 7.92 -10.00
C GLY A 26 -18.47 7.72 -11.38
N GLN A 27 -17.82 8.23 -12.42
CA GLN A 27 -18.28 8.11 -13.81
C GLN A 27 -17.15 7.52 -14.67
N GLY A 28 -17.36 6.38 -15.32
CA GLY A 28 -16.35 5.77 -16.19
C GLY A 28 -15.04 5.42 -15.47
N THR A 29 -15.13 5.11 -14.17
CA THR A 29 -13.98 4.78 -13.32
C THR A 29 -14.23 3.43 -12.66
N ARG A 30 -13.16 2.65 -12.54
CA ARG A 30 -13.15 1.42 -11.76
C ARG A 30 -12.06 1.49 -10.71
N VAL A 31 -12.35 0.95 -9.54
CA VAL A 31 -11.41 0.86 -8.43
C VAL A 31 -11.30 -0.57 -7.98
N ARG A 32 -10.10 -1.01 -7.57
CA ARG A 32 -9.90 -2.20 -6.74
C ARG A 32 -9.80 -1.75 -5.29
N ARG A 33 -10.85 -2.01 -4.50
CA ARG A 33 -10.90 -1.60 -3.09
C ARG A 33 -10.44 -2.72 -2.18
N SER A 34 -9.57 -2.40 -1.22
CA SER A 34 -9.21 -3.30 -0.11
C SER A 34 -9.72 -2.78 1.24
N ILE A 35 -9.10 -1.74 1.78
CA ILE A 35 -9.54 -1.08 3.01
C ILE A 35 -10.85 -0.34 2.72
N GLY A 36 -11.83 -0.44 3.62
CA GLY A 36 -13.19 0.08 3.44
C GLY A 36 -14.21 -0.98 3.03
N ARG A 37 -13.77 -2.22 2.79
CA ARG A 37 -14.64 -3.36 2.51
C ARG A 37 -15.09 -4.10 3.78
N PRO A 38 -16.13 -4.95 3.75
CA PRO A 38 -16.55 -5.73 4.91
C PRO A 38 -15.43 -6.55 5.57
N GLU A 39 -14.50 -7.08 4.77
CA GLU A 39 -13.37 -7.90 5.21
C GLU A 39 -12.28 -7.08 5.92
N LEU A 40 -12.16 -5.80 5.60
CA LEU A 40 -11.21 -4.85 6.18
C LEU A 40 -11.80 -3.44 6.18
N GLN A 41 -12.75 -3.20 7.09
CA GLN A 41 -13.53 -1.96 7.11
C GLN A 41 -12.66 -0.72 7.32
N ASN A 42 -11.59 -0.85 8.08
CA ASN A 42 -10.55 0.15 8.25
C ASN A 42 -9.24 -0.52 8.69
N CYS A 43 -8.15 0.25 8.63
CA CYS A 43 -6.87 -0.03 9.25
C CYS A 43 -6.41 1.26 9.93
N ASP A 44 -6.97 1.57 11.10
CA ASP A 44 -6.82 2.88 11.79
C ASP A 44 -5.36 3.39 11.74
N PRO A 45 -5.09 4.58 11.15
CA PRO A 45 -6.02 5.67 10.76
C PRO A 45 -6.57 5.62 9.32
N PHE A 46 -6.29 4.57 8.56
CA PHE A 46 -6.70 4.44 7.16
C PHE A 46 -8.14 3.95 7.05
N LEU A 47 -9.00 4.76 6.42
CA LEU A 47 -10.43 4.47 6.26
C LEU A 47 -10.75 3.72 4.96
N MET A 48 -9.98 3.97 3.90
CA MET A 48 -10.23 3.44 2.58
C MET A 48 -8.93 3.38 1.77
N LEU A 49 -8.80 2.39 0.90
CA LEU A 49 -7.72 2.29 -0.08
C LEU A 49 -8.27 1.75 -1.39
N ASP A 50 -8.09 2.55 -2.45
CA ASP A 50 -8.50 2.24 -3.81
C ASP A 50 -7.28 2.32 -4.75
N GLU A 51 -7.03 1.25 -5.50
CA GLU A 51 -6.24 1.28 -6.73
C GLU A 51 -7.21 1.59 -7.89
N PHE A 52 -7.09 2.73 -8.55
CA PHE A 52 -8.08 3.17 -9.54
C PHE A 52 -7.55 3.28 -10.96
N LEU A 53 -8.43 2.99 -11.92
CA LEU A 53 -8.22 3.23 -13.34
C LEU A 53 -9.40 4.03 -13.89
N VAL A 54 -9.09 5.14 -14.54
CA VAL A 54 -10.07 6.11 -15.05
C VAL A 54 -10.06 6.07 -16.57
N ASP A 55 -11.23 5.88 -17.18
CA ASP A 55 -11.37 5.96 -18.64
C ASP A 55 -11.11 7.40 -19.11
N LYS A 56 -10.82 7.57 -20.41
CA LYS A 56 -10.48 8.89 -21.00
C LYS A 56 -11.49 10.01 -20.69
N ASN A 57 -12.78 9.68 -20.59
CA ASN A 57 -13.86 10.62 -20.28
C ASN A 57 -14.48 10.37 -18.90
N GLY A 58 -13.81 9.59 -18.07
CA GLY A 58 -14.23 9.26 -16.72
C GLY A 58 -13.61 10.16 -15.67
N GLY A 59 -13.97 9.91 -14.42
CA GLY A 59 -13.41 10.55 -13.24
C GLY A 59 -14.32 10.44 -12.04
N PHE A 60 -14.08 11.32 -11.08
CA PHE A 60 -14.88 11.49 -9.88
C PHE A 60 -15.49 12.91 -9.93
N PRO A 61 -16.74 13.06 -10.42
CA PRO A 61 -17.43 14.36 -10.48
C PRO A 61 -17.56 14.99 -9.09
N ASP A 62 -18.02 16.25 -9.03
CA ASP A 62 -18.21 17.00 -7.79
C ASP A 62 -18.83 16.16 -6.66
N HIS A 63 -18.10 16.02 -5.56
CA HIS A 63 -18.53 15.28 -4.37
C HIS A 63 -17.91 15.86 -3.09
N PRO A 64 -18.61 15.79 -1.94
CA PRO A 64 -18.11 16.33 -0.69
C PRO A 64 -17.26 15.32 0.10
N HIS A 65 -16.32 15.84 0.89
CA HIS A 65 -15.60 15.11 1.94
C HIS A 65 -15.65 15.88 3.26
N ARG A 66 -15.61 15.18 4.40
CA ARG A 66 -15.59 15.81 5.73
C ARG A 66 -14.91 14.90 6.75
N GLY A 67 -13.98 15.48 7.53
CA GLY A 67 -13.43 14.84 8.73
C GLY A 67 -12.27 13.87 8.49
N PHE A 68 -11.78 13.77 7.26
CA PHE A 68 -10.62 12.98 6.88
C PHE A 68 -9.89 13.64 5.70
N GLU A 69 -8.77 13.05 5.32
CA GLU A 69 -7.98 13.44 4.16
C GLU A 69 -7.98 12.35 3.09
N THR A 70 -8.05 12.77 1.83
CA THR A 70 -7.75 11.94 0.66
C THR A 70 -6.31 12.16 0.24
N VAL A 71 -5.53 11.09 0.13
CA VAL A 71 -4.18 11.13 -0.42
C VAL A 71 -4.16 10.42 -1.76
N THR A 72 -3.65 11.09 -2.79
CA THR A 72 -3.57 10.53 -4.14
C THR A 72 -2.11 10.39 -4.54
N CYS A 73 -1.70 9.18 -4.93
CA CYS A 73 -0.42 8.88 -5.55
C CYS A 73 -0.65 8.45 -7.00
N MET A 74 0.05 9.06 -7.95
CA MET A 74 -0.13 8.75 -9.37
C MET A 74 0.93 7.77 -9.87
N LEU A 75 0.52 6.52 -10.08
CA LEU A 75 1.41 5.45 -10.55
C LEU A 75 1.63 5.50 -12.07
N GLN A 76 0.67 6.04 -12.82
CA GLN A 76 0.78 6.26 -14.26
C GLN A 76 -0.19 7.35 -14.71
N GLY A 77 0.21 8.16 -15.71
CA GLY A 77 -0.64 9.18 -16.29
C GLY A 77 -0.68 10.46 -15.46
N GLN A 78 -1.84 11.11 -15.45
CA GLN A 78 -2.06 12.35 -14.71
C GLN A 78 -3.53 12.49 -14.31
N PHE A 79 -3.78 13.22 -13.23
CA PHE A 79 -5.14 13.48 -12.74
C PHE A 79 -5.31 14.96 -12.42
N ARG A 80 -6.37 15.57 -12.96
CA ARG A 80 -6.72 16.96 -12.65
C ARG A 80 -7.69 16.99 -11.47
N HIS A 81 -7.46 17.90 -10.53
CA HIS A 81 -8.39 18.16 -9.44
C HIS A 81 -8.72 19.65 -9.36
N GLU A 82 -9.90 19.96 -8.85
CA GLU A 82 -10.39 21.31 -8.54
C GLU A 82 -11.33 21.21 -7.35
N ASP A 83 -11.31 22.20 -6.44
CA ASP A 83 -12.25 22.29 -5.32
C ASP A 83 -13.18 23.50 -5.43
N PHE A 84 -14.19 23.55 -4.58
CA PHE A 84 -15.21 24.61 -4.58
C PHE A 84 -14.65 26.01 -4.24
N ALA A 85 -13.45 26.10 -3.67
CA ALA A 85 -12.77 27.36 -3.40
C ALA A 85 -11.88 27.81 -4.57
N GLY A 86 -11.86 27.05 -5.67
CA GLY A 86 -11.10 27.34 -6.88
C GLY A 86 -9.65 26.86 -6.84
N TYR A 87 -9.25 26.09 -5.81
CA TYR A 87 -7.93 25.47 -5.81
C TYR A 87 -7.93 24.30 -6.79
N SER A 88 -7.02 24.33 -7.77
CA SER A 88 -6.89 23.29 -8.79
C SER A 88 -5.44 22.95 -9.08
N GLY A 89 -5.23 21.77 -9.67
CA GLY A 89 -3.90 21.25 -9.98
C GLY A 89 -3.95 20.02 -10.86
N VAL A 90 -2.77 19.58 -11.29
CA VAL A 90 -2.55 18.31 -12.00
C VAL A 90 -1.55 17.51 -11.17
N ILE A 91 -1.93 16.28 -10.83
CA ILE A 91 -1.08 15.30 -10.15
C ILE A 91 -0.52 14.40 -11.25
N GLY A 92 0.79 14.49 -11.52
CA GLY A 92 1.49 13.70 -12.54
C GLY A 92 2.17 12.47 -11.96
N LEU A 93 2.78 11.66 -12.83
CA LEU A 93 3.51 10.44 -12.45
C LEU A 93 4.50 10.68 -11.30
N GLY A 94 4.35 9.91 -10.21
CA GLY A 94 5.19 9.99 -9.02
C GLY A 94 4.82 11.10 -8.04
N ASP A 95 3.88 11.99 -8.39
CA ASP A 95 3.40 13.00 -7.47
C ASP A 95 2.51 12.37 -6.40
N VAL A 96 2.72 12.80 -5.15
CA VAL A 96 1.86 12.49 -4.01
C VAL A 96 1.21 13.79 -3.55
N TYR A 97 -0.12 13.83 -3.57
CA TYR A 97 -0.89 14.95 -3.06
C TYR A 97 -1.43 14.63 -1.66
N THR A 98 -0.87 15.26 -0.63
CA THR A 98 -1.28 15.12 0.78
C THR A 98 -1.10 16.44 1.53
N ARG A 99 -1.88 16.66 2.58
CA ARG A 99 -1.74 17.74 3.57
C ARG A 99 -1.27 17.21 4.93
N THR A 100 -1.36 15.90 5.19
CA THR A 100 -0.81 15.24 6.38
C THR A 100 0.53 14.58 6.05
N PRO A 101 1.52 14.62 6.96
CA PRO A 101 2.74 13.83 6.81
C PRO A 101 2.40 12.33 6.79
N THR A 102 2.53 11.71 5.63
CA THR A 102 2.34 10.27 5.44
C THR A 102 3.49 9.73 4.60
N MET A 103 4.07 8.62 5.03
CA MET A 103 5.14 7.95 4.30
C MET A 103 4.53 7.03 3.24
N PHE A 104 4.89 7.26 1.98
CA PHE A 104 4.54 6.39 0.87
C PHE A 104 5.82 5.89 0.22
N LEU A 105 5.87 4.59 -0.01
CA LEU A 105 6.99 3.90 -0.64
C LEU A 105 6.41 3.09 -1.79
N ASP A 106 6.71 3.51 -3.01
CA ASP A 106 6.48 2.69 -4.20
C ASP A 106 7.78 1.92 -4.50
N ILE A 107 7.72 0.60 -4.43
CA ILE A 107 8.89 -0.27 -4.50
C ILE A 107 8.64 -1.32 -5.57
N THR A 108 9.48 -1.30 -6.62
CA THR A 108 9.63 -2.44 -7.54
C THR A 108 10.83 -3.26 -7.10
N MET A 109 10.63 -4.55 -6.87
CA MET A 109 11.68 -5.46 -6.40
C MET A 109 12.09 -6.43 -7.52
N GLU A 110 13.40 -6.51 -7.78
CA GLU A 110 13.97 -7.56 -8.63
C GLU A 110 13.85 -8.95 -7.98
N PRO A 111 13.96 -10.05 -8.74
CA PRO A 111 14.23 -11.39 -8.25
C PRO A 111 15.28 -11.48 -7.13
N HIS A 112 15.03 -12.36 -6.16
CA HIS A 112 15.95 -12.70 -5.06
C HIS A 112 16.42 -11.49 -4.25
N LYS A 113 15.54 -10.51 -4.07
CA LYS A 113 15.81 -9.30 -3.26
C LYS A 113 15.12 -9.39 -1.93
N VAL A 114 15.82 -8.88 -0.92
CA VAL A 114 15.29 -8.66 0.43
C VAL A 114 15.31 -7.17 0.69
N VAL A 115 14.16 -6.64 1.10
CA VAL A 115 13.99 -5.28 1.60
C VAL A 115 13.60 -5.38 3.07
N GLU A 116 14.29 -4.59 3.88
CA GLU A 116 13.95 -4.38 5.29
C GLU A 116 13.47 -2.95 5.44
N GLN A 117 12.19 -2.78 5.75
CA GLN A 117 11.60 -1.47 5.95
C GLN A 117 11.36 -1.26 7.45
N ASN A 118 12.02 -0.25 8.01
CA ASN A 118 11.74 0.18 9.38
C ASN A 118 10.35 0.83 9.44
N LEU A 119 9.55 0.39 10.39
CA LEU A 119 8.26 0.96 10.74
C LEU A 119 8.30 1.32 12.22
N LEU A 120 8.31 2.63 12.52
CA LEU A 120 8.40 3.12 13.89
C LEU A 120 7.30 2.50 14.77
N PHE A 121 7.59 2.29 16.05
CA PHE A 121 6.68 1.58 16.97
C PHE A 121 5.25 2.15 16.99
N SER A 122 5.09 3.47 16.80
CA SER A 122 3.80 4.16 16.80
C SER A 122 3.09 4.18 15.46
N TYR A 123 3.71 3.66 14.39
CA TYR A 123 3.18 3.74 13.04
C TYR A 123 2.33 2.51 12.74
N THR A 124 1.11 2.76 12.28
CA THR A 124 0.33 1.77 11.51
C THR A 124 0.88 1.73 10.09
N GLY A 125 1.03 0.54 9.54
CA GLY A 125 1.43 0.34 8.14
C GLY A 125 0.72 -0.86 7.54
N PHE A 126 0.73 -0.90 6.21
CA PHE A 126 0.28 -2.02 5.40
C PHE A 126 1.07 -2.03 4.08
N ILE A 127 1.05 -3.15 3.37
CA ILE A 127 1.51 -3.23 1.98
C ILE A 127 0.30 -3.42 1.08
N CYS A 128 0.20 -2.63 0.01
CA CYS A 128 -0.70 -2.88 -1.10
C CYS A 128 0.13 -3.46 -2.25
N MET A 129 -0.10 -4.73 -2.57
CA MET A 129 0.57 -5.41 -3.67
C MET A 129 -0.10 -5.05 -4.99
N LEU A 130 0.58 -4.37 -5.90
CA LEU A 130 0.02 -4.07 -7.23
C LEU A 130 0.13 -5.25 -8.19
N SER A 131 1.22 -6.03 -8.09
CA SER A 131 1.47 -7.20 -8.94
C SER A 131 2.48 -8.14 -8.29
N GLY A 132 2.66 -9.32 -8.90
CA GLY A 132 3.69 -10.28 -8.50
C GLY A 132 3.38 -11.01 -7.19
N LYS A 133 4.46 -11.51 -6.57
CA LYS A 133 4.41 -12.35 -5.37
C LYS A 133 5.59 -12.00 -4.46
N THR A 134 5.33 -11.89 -3.17
CA THR A 134 6.34 -11.60 -2.15
C THR A 134 6.18 -12.52 -0.95
N PHE A 135 7.26 -12.66 -0.19
CA PHE A 135 7.34 -13.45 1.03
C PHE A 135 7.67 -12.48 2.16
N LEU A 136 6.79 -12.39 3.14
CA LEU A 136 6.86 -11.37 4.19
C LEU A 136 7.07 -12.02 5.55
N GLY A 137 7.93 -11.41 6.36
CA GLY A 137 8.26 -11.92 7.69
C GLY A 137 9.51 -12.78 7.72
N GLU A 138 9.72 -13.42 8.87
CA GLU A 138 10.89 -14.25 9.18
C GLU A 138 10.84 -15.57 8.40
N GLU A 139 11.98 -16.13 8.01
CA GLU A 139 12.09 -17.28 7.08
C GLU A 139 11.24 -18.50 7.50
N GLU A 140 11.14 -18.77 8.80
CA GLU A 140 10.38 -19.88 9.37
C GLU A 140 8.86 -19.64 9.41
N GLU A 141 8.41 -18.39 9.32
CA GLU A 141 7.00 -17.96 9.48
C GLU A 141 6.52 -17.07 8.32
N GLN A 142 7.09 -17.24 7.12
CA GLN A 142 6.78 -16.34 6.01
C GLN A 142 5.32 -16.42 5.58
N PHE A 143 4.73 -15.23 5.44
CA PHE A 143 3.45 -15.04 4.79
C PHE A 143 3.66 -14.76 3.29
N VAL A 144 2.82 -15.35 2.45
CA VAL A 144 2.89 -15.16 1.00
C VAL A 144 1.92 -14.06 0.57
N GLY A 145 2.47 -12.93 0.13
CA GLY A 145 1.73 -11.86 -0.54
C GLY A 145 1.57 -12.15 -2.03
N GLU A 146 0.40 -11.87 -2.58
CA GLU A 146 0.10 -12.02 -4.01
C GLU A 146 -0.46 -10.70 -4.57
N ALA A 147 -0.51 -10.59 -5.89
CA ALA A 147 -1.04 -9.43 -6.60
C ALA A 147 -2.42 -9.01 -6.08
N HIS A 148 -2.62 -7.70 -5.93
CA HIS A 148 -3.82 -7.05 -5.42
C HIS A 148 -4.20 -7.38 -3.96
N ASN A 149 -3.32 -8.05 -3.19
CA ASN A 149 -3.53 -8.17 -1.75
C ASN A 149 -3.12 -6.90 -1.00
N THR A 150 -3.93 -6.48 -0.04
CA THR A 150 -3.52 -5.59 1.04
C THR A 150 -3.18 -6.40 2.29
N LEU A 151 -1.95 -6.25 2.75
CA LEU A 151 -1.37 -6.98 3.87
C LEU A 151 -1.20 -6.03 5.06
N THR A 152 -1.90 -6.29 6.16
CA THR A 152 -1.79 -5.46 7.38
C THR A 152 -0.82 -6.09 8.36
N PHE A 153 -0.10 -5.24 9.10
CA PHE A 153 0.88 -5.71 10.09
C PHE A 153 0.28 -5.81 11.48
N SER A 154 0.95 -6.58 12.34
CA SER A 154 0.76 -6.48 13.79
C SER A 154 1.18 -5.09 14.28
N GLY A 155 0.65 -4.68 15.44
CA GLY A 155 1.24 -3.56 16.16
C GLY A 155 2.68 -3.85 16.56
N SER A 156 3.43 -2.80 16.92
CA SER A 156 4.75 -2.98 17.56
C SER A 156 4.57 -3.56 18.95
N ASP A 157 5.45 -4.50 19.31
CA ASP A 157 5.66 -4.94 20.69
C ASP A 157 6.85 -4.23 21.36
N GLY A 158 7.42 -3.20 20.71
CA GLY A 158 8.63 -2.49 21.14
C GLY A 158 9.94 -3.21 20.81
N VAL A 159 9.86 -4.39 20.17
CA VAL A 159 11.01 -5.18 19.72
C VAL A 159 10.99 -5.36 18.21
N LYS A 160 9.81 -5.61 17.63
CA LYS A 160 9.57 -5.80 16.19
C LYS A 160 9.13 -4.50 15.51
N ASP A 161 10.09 -3.75 15.00
CA ASP A 161 9.85 -2.47 14.29
C ASP A 161 10.29 -2.50 12.83
N THR A 162 10.41 -3.70 12.24
CA THR A 162 10.72 -3.85 10.83
C THR A 162 9.69 -4.70 10.12
N VAL A 163 9.60 -4.53 8.81
CA VAL A 163 8.88 -5.42 7.90
C VAL A 163 9.91 -5.96 6.92
N LEU A 164 10.09 -7.28 6.94
CA LEU A 164 10.93 -7.99 5.99
C LEU A 164 10.08 -8.39 4.78
N ILE A 165 10.56 -8.04 3.60
CA ILE A 165 9.92 -8.34 2.33
C ILE A 165 10.96 -9.01 1.43
N GLU A 166 10.63 -10.17 0.91
CA GLU A 166 11.49 -10.95 0.04
C GLU A 166 10.76 -11.29 -1.27
N THR A 167 11.49 -11.26 -2.38
CA THR A 167 11.06 -11.86 -3.65
C THR A 167 11.83 -13.15 -3.86
N LYS A 168 11.12 -14.24 -4.17
CA LYS A 168 11.71 -15.54 -4.54
C LYS A 168 11.23 -15.87 -5.94
N GLU A 169 12.16 -16.01 -6.88
CA GLU A 169 12.06 -16.53 -8.26
C GLU A 169 12.98 -15.71 -9.17
N ASP A 170 13.77 -16.38 -10.01
CA ASP A 170 14.25 -15.79 -11.27
C ASP A 170 13.07 -15.81 -12.23
N ALA A 171 12.52 -14.64 -12.58
CA ALA A 171 11.37 -14.56 -13.47
C ALA A 171 11.74 -15.18 -14.83
N HIS A 172 11.22 -16.37 -15.13
CA HIS A 172 10.98 -16.77 -16.50
C HIS A 172 9.78 -15.96 -16.99
N SER A 173 10.09 -14.90 -17.73
CA SER A 173 9.14 -14.11 -18.51
C SER A 173 8.35 -15.03 -19.45
N PHE A 174 7.01 -14.90 -19.41
CA PHE A 174 6.15 -15.31 -20.51
C PHE A 174 5.97 -14.17 -21.51
#